data_AF-A0A6J7C8F4-F1
#
_entry.id   AF-A0A6J7C8F4-F1
#
_cell.length_a   1.000
_cell.length_b   1.000
_cell.length_c   1.000
_cell.angle_alpha   90.00
_cell.angle_beta   90.00
_cell.angle_gamma   90.00
#
_symmetry.space_group_name_H-M   'P 1'
#
loop_
_entity.id
_entity.type
_entity.pdbx_description
1 polymer ?
#
loop_
_entity_poly.entity_id
_entity_poly.type
_entity_poly.pdbx_seq_one_letter_code
_entity_poly.pdbx_strand_id
1 'polypeptide(L)' 'MEETISRMAGSQNGSRKSVADLEHMAATAGRPARQRTTTYGVVDDERLAAARRTILELLPVVPVGA' A
#
# COMPACT_ATOMS: atom_id res chain seq x y z
N MET A 1 1.74 6.10 6.83
CA MET A 1 2.58 5.69 7.97
C MET A 1 2.94 6.96 8.71
N GLU A 2 2.87 6.99 10.03
CA GLU A 2 3.28 8.18 10.79
C GLU A 2 4.82 8.23 10.82
N GLU A 3 5.40 9.32 10.34
CA GLU A 3 6.86 9.46 10.14
C GLU A 3 7.67 9.41 11.46
N THR A 4 7.03 9.69 12.60
CA THR A 4 7.64 9.67 13.94
C THR A 4 8.13 8.27 14.33
N ILE A 5 7.30 7.24 14.12
CA ILE A 5 7.63 5.85 14.47
C ILE A 5 8.75 5.33 13.58
N SER A 6 8.70 5.64 12.29
CA SER A 6 9.75 5.28 11.32
C SER A 6 11.12 5.83 11.72
N ARG A 7 11.16 7.08 12.23
CA ARG A 7 12.40 7.70 12.70
C ARG A 7 12.93 7.06 13.97
N MET A 8 12.06 6.76 14.94
CA MET A 8 12.46 6.06 16.18
C MET A 8 13.02 4.66 15.91
N ALA A 9 12.54 3.98 14.85
CA ALA A 9 13.05 2.69 14.40
C ALA A 9 14.39 2.79 13.62
N GLY A 10 15.01 3.97 13.51
CA GLY A 10 16.28 4.18 12.82
C GLY A 10 16.17 4.29 11.29
N SER A 11 14.97 4.48 10.75
CA SER A 11 14.78 4.68 9.30
C SER A 11 15.19 6.11 8.92
N GLN A 12 16.21 6.24 8.06
CA GLN A 12 16.72 7.53 7.59
C GLN A 12 15.87 8.17 6.47
N ASN A 13 15.09 7.36 5.75
CA ASN A 13 14.12 7.80 4.75
C ASN A 13 12.80 7.04 4.98
N GLY A 14 11.66 7.68 4.72
CA GLY A 14 10.37 6.98 4.68
C GLY A 14 10.37 5.96 3.54
N SER A 15 10.28 4.67 3.85
CA SER A 15 10.30 3.61 2.84
C SER A 15 8.88 3.41 2.27
N ARG A 16 8.46 4.32 1.36
CA ARG A 16 7.25 4.07 0.59
C ARG A 16 7.50 2.88 -0.35
N LYS A 17 6.77 1.80 -0.15
CA LYS A 17 6.69 0.66 -1.06
C LYS A 17 5.29 0.58 -1.63
N SER A 18 5.19 0.35 -2.93
CA SER A 18 3.90 0.08 -3.57
C SER A 18 3.41 -1.32 -3.20
N VAL A 19 2.12 -1.60 -3.45
CA VAL A 19 1.57 -2.96 -3.27
C VAL A 19 2.32 -3.96 -4.14
N ALA A 20 2.66 -3.59 -5.38
CA ALA A 20 3.45 -4.43 -6.28
C ALA A 20 4.85 -4.74 -5.73
N ASP A 21 5.53 -3.75 -5.11
CA ASP A 21 6.83 -3.98 -4.47
C ASP A 21 6.70 -4.98 -3.31
N LEU A 22 5.65 -4.86 -2.50
CA LEU A 22 5.38 -5.77 -1.39
C LEU A 22 5.08 -7.19 -1.88
N GLU A 23 4.24 -7.34 -2.91
CA GLU A 23 3.93 -8.62 -3.55
C GLU A 23 5.20 -9.27 -4.12
N HIS A 24 6.06 -8.49 -4.78
CA HIS A 24 7.33 -8.97 -5.34
C HIS A 24 8.29 -9.45 -4.24
N MET A 25 8.53 -8.65 -3.20
CA MET A 25 9.40 -9.06 -2.09
C MET A 25 8.90 -10.34 -1.41
N ALA A 26 7.58 -10.45 -1.21
CA ALA A 26 6.97 -11.61 -0.60
C ALA A 26 7.14 -12.86 -1.49
N ALA A 27 6.94 -12.72 -2.80
CA ALA A 27 7.18 -13.78 -3.78
C ALA A 27 8.65 -14.23 -3.81
N THR A 28 9.61 -13.30 -3.79
CA THR A 28 11.06 -13.65 -3.75
C THR A 28 11.45 -14.39 -2.47
N ALA A 29 10.71 -14.19 -1.38
CA ALA A 29 10.89 -14.92 -0.13
C ALA A 29 10.14 -16.27 -0.10
N GLY A 30 9.48 -16.68 -1.18
CA GLY A 30 8.65 -17.88 -1.23
C GLY A 30 7.35 -17.79 -0.43
N ARG A 31 6.91 -16.57 -0.09
CA ARG A 31 5.74 -16.31 0.77
C ARG A 31 4.78 -15.33 0.07
N PRO A 32 3.94 -15.78 -0.88
CA PRO A 32 3.07 -14.88 -1.63
C PRO A 32 2.14 -14.06 -0.71
N ALA A 33 2.07 -12.75 -0.94
CA ALA A 33 1.20 -11.87 -0.18
C ALA A 33 -0.27 -12.06 -0.56
N ARG A 34 -1.18 -11.87 0.40
CA ARG A 34 -2.63 -11.89 0.16
C ARG A 34 -3.29 -10.72 0.89
N GLN A 35 -3.91 -9.82 0.14
CA GLN A 35 -4.73 -8.75 0.71
C GLN A 35 -6.01 -9.33 1.33
N ARG A 36 -6.40 -8.81 2.49
CA ARG A 36 -7.59 -9.24 3.24
C ARG A 36 -8.26 -8.02 3.86
N THR A 37 -9.53 -8.15 4.21
CA THR A 37 -10.22 -7.15 5.04
C THR A 37 -9.71 -7.22 6.48
N THR A 38 -10.12 -6.27 7.32
CA THR A 38 -9.77 -6.25 8.75
C THR A 38 -10.39 -7.41 9.54
N THR A 39 -11.45 -8.03 9.00
CA THR A 39 -12.05 -9.28 9.51
C THR A 39 -11.46 -10.52 8.86
N TYR A 40 -10.33 -10.38 8.16
CA TYR A 40 -9.63 -11.44 7.42
C TYR A 40 -10.42 -12.07 6.27
N GLY A 41 -11.45 -11.38 5.78
CA GLY A 41 -12.28 -11.79 4.65
C GLY A 41 -11.65 -11.48 3.29
N VAL A 42 -12.41 -11.84 2.23
CA VAL A 42 -12.08 -11.51 0.84
C VAL A 42 -12.25 -10.01 0.61
N VAL A 43 -11.36 -9.44 -0.20
CA VAL A 43 -11.40 -8.03 -0.61
C VAL A 43 -12.12 -7.94 -1.95
N ASP A 44 -13.02 -6.98 -2.08
CA ASP A 44 -13.75 -6.75 -3.33
C ASP A 44 -12.79 -6.39 -4.49
N ASP A 45 -13.14 -6.82 -5.70
CA ASP A 45 -12.30 -6.66 -6.89
C ASP A 45 -11.95 -5.20 -7.20
N GLU A 46 -12.91 -4.29 -6.98
CA GLU A 46 -12.71 -2.84 -7.13
C GLU A 46 -11.61 -2.31 -6.20
N ARG A 47 -11.57 -2.80 -4.96
CA ARG A 47 -10.56 -2.43 -3.96
C ARG A 47 -9.19 -3.04 -4.27
N LEU A 48 -9.16 -4.26 -4.81
CA LEU A 48 -7.93 -4.89 -5.29
C LEU A 48 -7.34 -4.14 -6.48
N ALA A 49 -8.18 -3.72 -7.42
CA ALA A 49 -7.77 -2.92 -8.57
C ALA A 49 -7.19 -1.58 -8.11
N ALA A 50 -7.90 -0.86 -7.23
CA ALA A 50 -7.44 0.41 -6.68
C ALA A 50 -6.08 0.30 -5.96
N ALA A 51 -5.85 -0.79 -5.21
CA ALA A 51 -4.60 -1.01 -4.48
C ALA A 51 -3.38 -1.21 -5.38
N ARG A 52 -3.57 -1.77 -6.59
CA ARG A 52 -2.50 -2.01 -7.57
C ARG A 52 -2.19 -0.81 -8.45
N ARG A 53 -3.06 0.20 -8.46
CA ARG A 53 -2.83 1.45 -9.20
C ARG A 53 -1.76 2.26 -8.49
N THR A 54 -0.80 2.78 -9.25
CA THR A 54 0.23 3.66 -8.69
C THR A 54 -0.41 4.98 -8.28
N ILE A 55 -0.03 5.55 -7.13
CA ILE A 55 -0.55 6.85 -6.63
C ILE A 55 -0.43 7.97 -7.68
N LEU A 56 0.60 7.94 -8.53
CA LEU A 56 0.78 8.88 -9.65
C LEU A 56 -0.34 8.78 -10.70
N GLU A 57 -0.93 7.60 -10.89
CA GLU A 57 -2.06 7.34 -11.80
C GLU A 57 -3.43 7.56 -11.16
N LEU A 58 -3.46 7.88 -9.86
CA LEU A 58 -4.69 8.09 -9.07
C LEU A 58 -4.95 9.58 -8.78
N LEU A 59 -4.11 10.50 -9.28
CA LEU A 59 -4.39 11.93 -9.21
C LEU A 59 -5.33 12.32 -10.35
N PRO A 60 -6.60 12.61 -10.01
CA PRO A 60 -6.99 14.00 -9.88
C PRO A 60 -7.44 14.31 -8.46
N VAL A 61 -6.88 15.39 -7.92
CA VAL A 61 -7.34 16.02 -6.68
C VAL A 61 -8.79 16.45 -6.90
N VAL A 62 -9.73 15.87 -6.17
CA VAL A 62 -11.09 16.41 -6.13
C VAL A 62 -10.98 17.78 -5.45
N PRO A 63 -11.34 18.90 -6.09
CA PRO A 63 -11.40 20.16 -5.39
C PRO A 63 -12.47 20.02 -4.31
N VAL A 64 -12.07 20.17 -3.05
CA VAL A 64 -13.01 20.41 -1.97
C VAL A 64 -13.58 21.82 -2.21
N GLY A 65 -14.69 21.90 -2.94
CA GLY A 65 -15.59 23.06 -2.98
C GLY A 65 -17.00 22.55 -2.62
N ALA A 66 -17.84 23.26 -1.87
CA ALA A 66 -17.86 24.68 -1.49
C ALA A 66 -18.26 24.85 -0.02
#